data_AF-A0A540K2M8-F1
#
_entry.id   AF-A0A540K2M8-F1
#
_cell.length_a   1.000
_cell.length_b   1.000
_cell.length_c   1.000
_cell.angle_alpha   90.00
_cell.angle_beta   90.00
_cell.angle_gamma   90.00
#
_symmetry.space_group_name_H-M   'P 1'
#
loop_
_entity.id
_entity.type
_entity.pdbx_description
1 polymer ?
#
loop_
_entity_poly.entity_id
_entity_poly.type
_entity_poly.pdbx_seq_one_letter_code
_entity_poly.pdbx_strand_id
1 'polypeptide(L)' 'MWKIKFGEGANDPMLFSTNNFHGRQTWEFDPDAGTEEERAEVEAAREHFYQNRFKVQPSSDLLWRFQVILVLSLFLSK' A
#
# COMPACT_ATOMS: atom_id res chain seq x y z
N MET A 1 -6.99 -3.00 -1.25
CA MET A 1 -5.79 -2.18 -1.56
C MET A 1 -5.02 -1.88 -0.30
N TRP A 2 -3.70 -1.66 -0.39
CA TRP A 2 -2.89 -1.33 0.78
C TRP A 2 -2.91 0.18 1.02
N LYS A 3 -3.18 0.59 2.25
CA LYS A 3 -3.14 1.99 2.68
C LYS A 3 -1.98 2.21 3.65
N ILE A 4 -1.33 3.36 3.55
CA ILE A 4 -0.34 3.79 4.55
C ILE A 4 -1.09 4.35 5.74
N LYS A 5 -0.91 3.72 6.89
CA LYS A 5 -1.32 4.25 8.19
C LYS A 5 -0.12 4.84 8.89
N PHE A 6 -0.20 6.13 9.16
CA PHE A 6 0.77 6.81 9.99
C PHE A 6 0.49 6.49 11.46
N GLY A 7 1.54 6.41 12.26
CA GLY A 7 1.40 6.25 13.70
C GLY A 7 0.61 7.42 14.28
N GLU A 8 -0.63 7.17 14.69
CA GLU A 8 -1.37 8.09 15.54
C GLU A 8 -0.90 7.88 16.99
N GLY A 9 -0.68 8.99 17.69
CA GLY A 9 -0.25 9.00 19.08
C GLY A 9 -1.15 8.15 19.96
N ALA A 10 -0.53 7.40 20.88
CA ALA A 10 -1.19 6.36 21.66
C ALA A 10 -2.41 6.88 22.45
N ASN A 11 -3.59 6.44 22.03
CA ASN A 11 -4.76 6.28 22.91
C ASN A 11 -4.72 4.93 23.66
N ASP A 12 -3.62 4.17 23.55
CA ASP A 12 -3.42 2.88 24.21
C ASP A 12 -2.44 3.06 25.40
N PRO A 13 -2.86 2.80 26.65
CA PRO A 13 -2.02 2.91 27.84
C PRO A 13 -0.74 2.05 27.82
N MET A 14 -0.68 1.04 26.95
CA MET A 14 0.45 0.11 26.85
C MET A 14 1.50 0.54 25.80
N LEU A 15 1.25 1.61 25.03
CA LEU A 15 2.14 2.09 23.98
C LEU A 15 2.95 3.31 24.44
N PHE A 16 4.26 3.14 24.62
CA PHE A 16 5.19 4.22 24.98
C PHE A 16 6.03 4.68 23.79
N SER A 17 6.14 5.98 23.60
CA SER A 17 7.03 6.61 22.62
C SER A 17 7.52 7.96 23.12
N THR A 18 8.79 8.29 22.87
CA THR A 18 9.37 9.61 23.15
C THR A 18 9.03 10.68 22.10
N ASN A 19 8.51 10.28 20.93
CA ASN A 19 8.18 11.17 19.82
C ASN A 19 6.73 11.01 19.32
N ASN A 20 5.86 10.43 20.13
CA ASN A 20 4.47 10.15 19.78
C ASN A 20 4.32 9.31 18.49
N PHE A 21 5.23 8.34 18.28
CA PHE A 21 5.29 7.47 17.10
C PHE A 21 5.45 8.21 15.76
N HIS A 22 5.89 9.48 15.79
CA HIS A 22 6.21 10.22 14.57
C HIS A 22 7.22 9.46 13.72
N GLY A 23 6.94 9.36 12.41
CA GLY A 23 7.77 8.65 11.44
C GLY A 23 7.45 7.16 11.30
N ARG A 24 6.57 6.57 12.13
CA ARG A 24 6.10 5.20 11.93
C ARG A 24 5.07 5.15 10.80
N GLN A 25 5.35 4.32 9.80
CA GLN A 25 4.43 4.03 8.69
C GLN A 25 4.16 2.53 8.69
N THR A 26 2.90 2.15 8.68
CA THR A 26 2.48 0.74 8.60
C THR A 26 1.55 0.59 7.40
N TRP A 27 1.70 -0.50 6.65
CA TRP A 27 0.77 -0.82 5.57
C TRP A 27 -0.37 -1.66 6.12
N GLU A 28 -1.60 -1.18 5.96
CA GLU A 28 -2.82 -1.90 6.33
C GLU A 28 -3.57 -2.27 5.05
N PHE A 29 -4.01 -3.54 4.97
CA PHE A 29 -4.82 -3.98 3.85
C PHE A 29 -6.29 -3.60 4.08
N ASP A 30 -6.85 -2.82 3.17
CA ASP A 30 -8.24 -2.39 3.19
C ASP A 30 -8.96 -2.95 1.94
N PRO A 31 -9.93 -3.88 2.08
CA PRO A 31 -10.63 -4.49 0.95
C PRO A 31 -11.49 -3.50 0.14
N ASP A 32 -11.94 -2.41 0.78
CA ASP A 32 -12.85 -1.43 0.21
C ASP A 32 -12.10 -0.19 -0.33
N ALA A 33 -10.78 -0.15 -0.15
CA ALA A 33 -9.94 0.90 -0.70
C ALA A 33 -9.74 0.77 -2.22
N GLY A 34 -9.75 1.92 -2.91
CA GLY A 34 -9.56 2.03 -4.36
C GLY A 34 -10.86 1.92 -5.15
N THR A 35 -10.84 2.40 -6.38
CA THR A 35 -11.93 2.22 -7.36
C THR A 35 -11.99 0.76 -7.84
N GLU A 36 -13.09 0.39 -8.51
CA GLU A 36 -13.22 -0.96 -9.07
C GLU A 36 -12.19 -1.20 -10.18
N GLU A 37 -11.93 -0.16 -10.97
CA GLU A 37 -10.94 -0.14 -12.04
C GLU A 37 -9.51 -0.34 -11.49
N GLU A 38 -9.12 0.42 -10.47
CA GLU A 38 -7.79 0.26 -9.83
C GLU A 38 -7.62 -1.13 -9.21
N ARG A 39 -8.68 -1.68 -8.60
CA ARG A 39 -8.66 -3.04 -8.05
C ARG A 39 -8.50 -4.08 -9.17
N ALA A 40 -9.18 -3.89 -10.30
CA ALA A 40 -9.05 -4.76 -11.46
C ALA A 40 -7.63 -4.72 -12.07
N GLU A 41 -7.00 -3.53 -12.15
CA GLU A 41 -5.62 -3.40 -12.62
C GLU A 41 -4.62 -4.13 -11.72
N VAL A 42 -4.77 -4.00 -10.39
CA VAL A 42 -3.93 -4.72 -9.43
C VAL A 42 -4.08 -6.23 -9.55
N GLU A 43 -5.31 -6.72 -9.73
CA GLU A 43 -5.56 -8.15 -9.90
C GLU A 43 -4.99 -8.68 -11.23
N ALA A 44 -5.16 -7.94 -12.33
CA ALA A 44 -4.55 -8.28 -13.61
C ALA A 44 -3.03 -8.33 -13.54
N ALA A 45 -2.41 -7.38 -12.83
CA ALA A 45 -0.97 -7.39 -12.59
C ALA A 45 -0.52 -8.58 -11.73
N ARG A 46 -1.31 -8.96 -10.72
CA ARG A 46 -1.08 -10.13 -9.88
C ARG A 46 -1.12 -11.41 -10.73
N GLU A 47 -2.16 -11.60 -11.53
CA GLU A 47 -2.28 -12.75 -12.43
C GLU A 47 -1.12 -12.83 -13.42
N HIS A 48 -0.77 -11.70 -14.06
CA HIS A 48 0.34 -11.62 -14.99
C HIS A 48 1.68 -12.01 -14.33
N PHE A 49 1.93 -11.56 -13.10
CA PHE A 49 3.09 -11.99 -12.32
C PHE A 49 3.07 -13.51 -12.08
N TYR A 50 1.96 -14.05 -11.60
CA TYR A 50 1.84 -15.49 -11.31
C TYR A 50 2.11 -16.37 -12.52
N GLN A 51 1.63 -15.97 -13.70
CA GLN A 51 1.82 -16.70 -14.96
C GLN A 51 3.27 -16.63 -15.49
N ASN A 52 3.99 -15.55 -15.20
CA ASN A 52 5.31 -15.25 -15.79
C ASN A 52 6.49 -15.37 -14.81
N ARG A 53 6.26 -15.56 -13.51
CA ARG A 53 7.28 -15.59 -12.45
C ARG A 53 8.44 -16.58 -12.64
N PHE A 54 8.26 -17.60 -13.46
CA PHE A 54 9.30 -18.59 -13.80
C PHE A 54 9.84 -18.45 -15.22
N LYS A 55 9.22 -17.60 -16.05
CA LYS A 55 9.59 -17.35 -17.45
C LYS A 55 10.44 -16.09 -17.59
N VAL A 56 10.22 -15.13 -16.69
CA VAL A 56 10.90 -13.83 -16.67
C VAL A 56 11.36 -13.58 -15.25
N GLN A 57 12.52 -12.93 -15.10
CA GLN A 57 12.97 -12.50 -13.79
C GLN A 57 11.89 -11.62 -13.14
N PRO A 58 11.39 -11.98 -11.95
CA PRO A 58 10.34 -11.21 -11.31
C PRO A 58 10.86 -9.81 -10.98
N SER A 59 10.28 -8.79 -11.58
CA SER A 59 10.38 -7.41 -11.09
C SER A 59 9.19 -7.16 -10.17
N SER A 60 9.47 -6.90 -8.90
CA SER A 60 8.49 -6.46 -7.91
C SER A 60 7.99 -5.03 -8.15
N ASP A 61 8.56 -4.32 -9.12
CA ASP A 61 8.33 -2.89 -9.31
C ASP A 61 6.94 -2.59 -9.86
N LEU A 62 6.33 -3.49 -10.63
CA LEU A 62 5.02 -3.26 -11.24
C LEU A 62 3.91 -3.16 -10.18
N LEU A 63 3.86 -4.10 -9.25
CA LEU A 63 2.92 -4.07 -8.12
C LEU A 63 3.20 -2.87 -7.19
N TRP A 64 4.47 -2.57 -6.95
CA TRP A 64 4.86 -1.40 -6.15
C TRP A 64 4.50 -0.06 -6.83
N ARG A 65 4.61 0.04 -8.16
CA ARG A 65 4.23 1.24 -8.93
C ARG A 65 2.73 1.52 -8.85
N PHE A 66 1.89 0.49 -8.89
CA PHE A 66 0.45 0.67 -8.66
C PHE A 66 0.17 1.26 -7.27
N GLN A 67 0.95 0.87 -6.25
CA GLN A 67 0.83 1.46 -4.91
C GLN A 67 1.35 2.90 -4.83
N VAL A 68 2.46 3.23 -5.51
CA VAL A 68 3.07 4.57 -5.46
C VAL A 68 2.24 5.62 -6.20
N ILE A 69 1.64 5.29 -7.35
CA ILE A 69 0.79 6.22 -8.10
C ILE A 69 -0.47 6.56 -7.31
N LEU A 70 -1.04 5.60 -6.58
CA LEU A 70 -2.23 5.78 -5.75
C LEU A 70 -1.97 6.59 -4.47
N VAL A 71 -0.78 6.45 -3.88
CA VAL A 71 -0.35 7.30 -2.76
C VAL A 71 -0.14 8.74 -3.24
N LEU A 72 0.47 8.95 -4.42
CA LEU A 72 0.71 10.29 -4.96
C LEU A 72 -0.58 11.00 -5.41
N SER A 73 -1.58 10.29 -5.96
CA SER A 73 -2.87 10.90 -6.34
C SER A 73 -3.66 11.41 -5.14
N LEU A 74 -3.58 10.73 -3.98
CA LEU A 74 -4.14 11.20 -2.71
C LEU A 74 -3.41 12.42 -2.13
N PHE A 75 -2.12 12.60 -2.44
CA PHE A 75 -1.32 13.75 -2.01
C PHE A 75 -1.49 14.98 -2.90
N LEU A 76 -1.80 14.81 -4.19
CA LEU A 76 -2.02 15.90 -5.14
C LEU A 76 -3.47 16.43 -5.15
N SER A 77 -4.39 15.74 -4.47
CA SER A 77 -5.81 16.13 -4.36
C SER A 77 -6.14 16.87 -3.05
N LYS A 78 -5.13 17.31 -2.29
CA LYS A 78 -5.26 18.15 -1.08
C LYS A 78 -4.50 19.45 -1.23
#